data_AF-A0A0F9BCP4-F1
#
_entry.id   AF-A0A0F9BCP4-F1
#
_cell.length_a   1.000
_cell.length_b   1.000
_cell.length_c   1.000
_cell.angle_alpha   90.00
_cell.angle_beta   90.00
_cell.angle_gamma   90.00
#
_symmetry.space_group_name_H-M   'P 1'
#
loop_
_entity.id
_entity.type
_entity.pdbx_description
1 polymer ?
#
loop_
_entity_poly.entity_id
_entity_poly.type
_entity_poly.pdbx_seq_one_letter_code
_entity_poly.pdbx_strand_id
1 'polypeptide(L)'
;MMGKVSKSWSIETKGTLEDVQSLLQLARHAGAPPDAFVTVRGNYDAKVLVFQQKRKKWRRTKGAKKYLAFSWADEHISADSRDFLQSLPQQTSFQCGRWRVVLTHGSPVANDEPLGPDTPTARLEELARAAEADLIGCAHSHRPFMRQIDETLFVNPGAVGRPEGGDPRACYALLETADRQPTADLHRVEYDIDRTVEAVRAAGLPEEFGLMFRYGANLKQIQHELKCSGNGRWRESPSAGP
;
A
#
# COMPACT_ATOMS: atom_id res chain seq x y z
N MET A 1 17.88 21.45 28.05
CA MET A 1 16.45 21.18 27.76
C MET A 1 16.38 20.47 26.42
N MET A 2 16.19 19.14 26.41
CA MET A 2 16.06 18.34 25.20
C MET A 2 14.62 18.42 24.69
N GLY A 3 14.43 19.07 23.54
CA GLY A 3 13.15 19.10 22.85
C GLY A 3 12.84 17.73 22.26
N LYS A 4 11.69 17.16 22.61
CA LYS A 4 11.10 16.01 21.92
C LYS A 4 10.83 16.42 20.47
N VAL A 5 11.56 15.83 19.52
CA VAL A 5 11.27 15.98 18.10
C VAL A 5 10.26 14.89 17.73
N SER A 6 8.97 15.14 17.98
CA SER A 6 7.90 14.35 17.35
C SER A 6 7.77 14.86 15.92
N LYS A 7 8.22 14.08 14.93
CA LYS A 7 7.96 14.36 13.52
C LYS A 7 6.85 13.41 13.07
N SER A 8 5.68 13.99 12.83
CA SER A 8 4.59 13.36 12.10
C SER A 8 4.93 13.34 10.61
N TRP A 9 4.47 12.30 9.92
CA TRP A 9 4.79 12.04 8.52
C TRP A 9 3.50 12.02 7.71
N SER A 10 3.52 12.65 6.54
CA SER A 10 2.43 12.64 5.57
C SER A 10 3.00 12.28 4.20
N ILE A 11 2.22 11.50 3.44
CA ILE A 11 2.50 11.20 2.04
C ILE A 11 2.08 12.43 1.25
N GLU A 12 3.06 13.18 0.75
CA GLU A 12 2.84 14.35 -0.11
C GLU A 12 2.91 13.88 -1.57
N THR A 13 1.78 13.52 -2.16
CA THR A 13 1.68 13.32 -3.61
C THR A 13 1.43 14.67 -4.27
N LYS A 14 2.48 15.30 -4.80
CA LYS A 14 2.33 16.38 -5.78
C LYS A 14 1.84 15.78 -7.10
N GLY A 15 0.53 15.56 -7.19
CA GLY A 15 -0.13 15.04 -8.39
C GLY A 15 -1.63 14.96 -8.16
N THR A 16 -2.39 15.73 -8.95
CA THR A 16 -3.84 15.75 -8.95
C THR A 16 -4.41 14.36 -9.29
N LEU A 17 -5.25 13.81 -8.40
CA LEU A 17 -6.01 12.55 -8.53
C LEU A 17 -5.17 11.28 -8.79
N GLU A 18 -5.04 10.52 -7.70
CA GLU A 18 -4.72 9.09 -7.63
C GLU A 18 -5.25 8.31 -8.83
N ASP A 19 -4.39 7.71 -9.66
CA ASP A 19 -4.76 6.51 -10.45
C ASP A 19 -3.56 5.89 -11.19
N VAL A 20 -2.58 5.50 -10.40
CA VAL A 20 -2.09 4.13 -10.45
C VAL A 20 -2.22 3.67 -9.00
N GLN A 21 -2.58 2.40 -8.74
CA GLN A 21 -2.40 1.83 -7.40
C GLN A 21 -0.89 1.67 -7.10
N SER A 22 -0.17 2.78 -7.13
CA SER A 22 1.23 2.94 -6.78
C SER A 22 1.27 3.18 -5.29
N LEU A 23 1.41 2.10 -4.54
CA LEU A 23 1.82 2.22 -3.15
C LEU A 23 3.31 2.54 -3.14
N LEU A 24 3.63 3.83 -3.15
CA LEU A 24 4.96 4.31 -2.83
C LEU A 24 5.12 4.21 -1.32
N GLN A 25 5.95 3.27 -0.88
CA GLN A 25 6.38 3.23 0.51
C GLN A 25 7.44 4.32 0.68
N LEU A 26 7.03 5.48 1.20
CA LEU A 26 7.93 6.59 1.48
C LEU A 26 8.54 6.39 2.87
N ALA A 27 9.85 6.17 2.93
CA ALA A 27 10.60 6.27 4.17
C ALA A 27 11.66 7.36 4.04
N ARG A 28 11.79 8.21 5.05
CA ARG A 28 12.95 9.10 5.19
C ARG A 28 13.84 8.52 6.28
N HIS A 29 15.14 8.46 6.01
CA HIS A 29 16.11 7.95 6.97
C HIS A 29 16.94 9.09 7.58
N ALA A 30 17.50 8.83 8.77
CA ALA A 30 18.45 9.74 9.39
C ALA A 30 19.68 9.93 8.47
N GLY A 31 20.06 11.18 8.21
CA GLY A 31 21.15 11.54 7.29
C GLY A 31 20.74 11.81 5.84
N ALA A 32 19.48 11.54 5.46
CA ALA A 32 18.95 11.93 4.16
C ALA A 32 18.65 13.45 4.14
N PRO A 33 18.84 14.14 2.99
CA PRO A 33 18.34 15.49 2.78
C PRO A 33 16.86 15.62 3.23
N PRO A 34 16.41 16.81 3.65
CA PRO A 34 15.03 17.03 4.10
C PRO A 34 13.95 16.49 3.15
N ASP A 35 14.26 16.44 1.85
CA ASP A 35 13.36 16.04 0.76
C ASP A 35 13.66 14.65 0.17
N ALA A 36 14.55 13.86 0.79
CA ALA A 36 14.95 12.56 0.27
C ALA A 36 14.01 11.45 0.77
N PHE A 37 13.25 10.89 -0.17
CA PHE A 37 12.35 9.76 0.05
C PHE A 37 12.94 8.47 -0.51
N VAL A 38 12.97 7.43 0.31
CA VAL A 38 13.21 6.06 -0.15
C VAL A 38 11.88 5.51 -0.64
N THR A 39 11.88 4.95 -1.86
CA THR A 39 10.68 4.45 -2.52
C THR A 39 10.97 3.13 -3.22
N VAL A 40 10.04 2.18 -3.14
CA VAL A 40 10.11 0.90 -3.85
C VAL A 40 8.90 0.72 -4.76
N ARG A 41 9.09 -0.08 -5.82
CA ARG A 41 8.09 -0.32 -6.85
C ARG A 41 7.09 -1.38 -6.43
N GLY A 42 5.81 -1.04 -6.52
CA GLY A 42 4.70 -1.97 -6.31
C GLY A 42 4.44 -2.91 -7.49
N ASN A 43 3.67 -3.96 -7.23
CA ASN A 43 3.32 -4.93 -8.26
C ASN A 43 2.29 -4.38 -9.27
N TYR A 44 1.58 -3.29 -8.98
CA TYR A 44 0.68 -2.62 -9.94
C TYR A 44 1.45 -1.63 -10.81
N ASP A 45 2.47 -0.97 -10.27
CA ASP A 45 3.43 -0.14 -11.03
C ASP A 45 4.11 -0.96 -12.12
N ALA A 46 4.66 -2.12 -11.74
CA ALA A 46 5.25 -3.04 -12.69
C ALA A 46 4.26 -3.49 -13.79
N LYS A 47 2.96 -3.56 -13.47
CA LYS A 47 1.91 -3.98 -14.42
C LYS A 47 1.52 -2.86 -15.37
N VAL A 48 1.41 -1.62 -14.92
CA VAL A 48 1.07 -0.48 -15.81
C VAL A 48 2.19 -0.23 -16.80
N LEU A 49 3.45 -0.36 -16.39
CA LEU A 49 4.62 -0.20 -17.26
C LEU A 49 4.65 -1.19 -18.45
N VAL A 50 4.08 -2.38 -18.28
CA VAL A 50 4.03 -3.42 -19.32
C VAL A 50 2.64 -3.57 -19.95
N PHE A 51 1.68 -2.71 -19.60
CA PHE A 51 0.28 -2.89 -20.00
C PHE A 51 0.14 -2.92 -21.52
N GLN A 52 0.71 -1.95 -22.24
CA GLN A 52 0.66 -1.90 -23.71
C GLN A 52 1.13 -3.20 -24.38
N GLN A 53 2.25 -3.76 -23.89
CA GLN A 53 2.81 -5.03 -24.38
C GLN A 53 1.89 -6.22 -24.07
N LYS A 54 1.18 -6.18 -22.93
CA LYS A 54 0.30 -7.26 -22.47
C LYS A 54 -1.17 -7.05 -22.83
N ARG A 55 -1.57 -5.92 -23.43
CA ARG A 55 -2.95 -5.49 -23.65
C ARG A 55 -3.82 -6.58 -24.28
N LYS A 56 -3.37 -7.18 -25.39
CA LYS A 56 -4.10 -8.27 -26.09
C LYS A 56 -4.27 -9.51 -25.21
N LYS A 57 -3.23 -9.89 -24.45
CA LYS A 57 -3.29 -11.04 -23.54
C LYS A 57 -4.23 -10.76 -22.38
N TRP A 58 -4.07 -9.63 -21.71
CA TRP A 58 -4.84 -9.28 -20.52
C TRP A 58 -6.31 -9.04 -20.80
N ARG A 59 -6.67 -8.56 -22.00
CA ARG A 59 -8.07 -8.48 -22.43
C ARG A 59 -8.79 -9.84 -22.38
N ARG A 60 -8.06 -10.95 -22.55
CA ARG A 60 -8.61 -12.32 -22.51
C ARG A 60 -8.48 -12.96 -21.13
N THR A 61 -7.43 -12.62 -20.38
CA THR A 61 -7.07 -13.35 -19.15
C THR A 61 -7.44 -12.62 -17.85
N LYS A 62 -7.62 -11.30 -17.88
CA LYS A 62 -8.00 -10.51 -16.69
C LYS A 62 -9.51 -10.29 -16.69
N GLY A 63 -10.11 -10.31 -15.49
CA GLY A 63 -11.51 -9.90 -15.35
C GLY A 63 -11.73 -8.47 -15.85
N ALA A 64 -12.88 -8.20 -16.48
CA ALA A 64 -13.16 -6.97 -17.20
C ALA A 64 -12.84 -5.70 -16.41
N LYS A 65 -13.27 -5.62 -15.15
CA LYS A 65 -13.00 -4.46 -14.27
C LYS A 65 -11.51 -4.26 -14.02
N LYS A 66 -10.77 -5.33 -13.74
CA LYS A 66 -9.31 -5.25 -13.55
C LYS A 66 -8.58 -4.86 -14.82
N TYR A 67 -9.07 -5.28 -15.99
CA TYR A 67 -8.54 -4.82 -17.27
C TYR A 67 -8.82 -3.32 -17.48
N LEU A 68 -10.04 -2.85 -17.20
CA LEU A 68 -10.41 -1.44 -17.29
C LEU A 68 -9.52 -0.57 -16.40
N ALA A 69 -9.27 -0.98 -15.16
CA ALA A 69 -8.35 -0.25 -14.25
C ALA A 69 -6.94 -0.10 -14.85
N PHE A 70 -6.38 -1.15 -15.46
CA PHE A 70 -5.07 -1.04 -16.10
C PHE A 70 -5.09 -0.24 -17.40
N SER A 71 -6.17 -0.30 -18.18
CA SER A 71 -6.33 0.51 -19.40
C SER A 71 -6.39 1.98 -19.04
N TRP A 72 -7.23 2.34 -18.08
CA TRP A 72 -7.37 3.69 -17.59
C TRP A 72 -6.04 4.23 -17.06
N ALA A 73 -5.36 3.46 -16.19
CA ALA A 73 -4.07 3.86 -15.62
C ALA A 73 -3.01 4.08 -16.71
N ASP A 74 -2.98 3.23 -17.73
CA ASP A 74 -2.05 3.37 -18.85
C ASP A 74 -2.38 4.59 -19.73
N GLU A 75 -3.65 4.95 -19.87
CA GLU A 75 -4.11 6.12 -20.64
C GLU A 75 -3.84 7.44 -19.91
N HIS A 76 -3.79 7.46 -18.57
CA HIS A 76 -3.68 8.68 -17.77
C HIS A 76 -2.32 8.90 -17.09
N ILE A 77 -1.45 7.89 -17.06
CA ILE A 77 -0.09 8.06 -16.51
C ILE A 77 0.79 8.88 -17.48
N SER A 78 1.42 9.94 -16.96
CA SER A 78 2.34 10.79 -17.72
C SER A 78 3.66 10.07 -18.06
N ALA A 79 4.42 10.62 -19.01
CA ALA A 79 5.76 10.13 -19.34
C ALA A 79 6.69 10.21 -18.12
N ASP A 80 6.74 11.35 -17.43
CA ASP A 80 7.56 11.55 -16.24
C ASP A 80 7.23 10.53 -15.13
N SER A 81 5.94 10.24 -14.91
CA SER A 81 5.51 9.23 -13.94
C SER A 81 5.93 7.83 -14.37
N ARG A 82 5.88 7.51 -15.67
CA ARG A 82 6.38 6.21 -16.17
C ARG A 82 7.89 6.09 -15.95
N ASP A 83 8.65 7.12 -16.26
CA ASP A 83 10.11 7.13 -16.10
C ASP A 83 10.49 7.00 -14.61
N PHE A 84 9.78 7.71 -13.73
CA PHE A 84 9.91 7.56 -12.30
C PHE A 84 9.64 6.11 -11.87
N LEU A 85 8.49 5.52 -12.21
CA LEU A 85 8.17 4.13 -11.87
C LEU A 85 9.18 3.13 -12.47
N GLN A 86 9.77 3.40 -13.63
CA GLN A 86 10.81 2.55 -14.21
C GLN A 86 12.09 2.58 -13.38
N SER A 87 12.47 3.74 -12.85
CA SER A 87 13.67 3.92 -12.01
C SER A 87 13.58 3.28 -10.63
N LEU A 88 12.36 3.02 -10.14
CA LEU A 88 12.17 2.50 -8.79
C LEU A 88 12.67 1.05 -8.66
N PRO A 89 13.45 0.74 -7.60
CA PRO A 89 13.86 -0.63 -7.30
C PRO A 89 12.67 -1.45 -6.80
N GLN A 90 12.70 -2.77 -6.97
CA GLN A 90 11.66 -3.65 -6.38
C GLN A 90 11.78 -3.76 -4.86
N GLN A 91 13.02 -3.67 -4.37
CA GLN A 91 13.37 -3.74 -2.96
C GLN A 91 14.60 -2.86 -2.74
N THR A 92 14.69 -2.26 -1.56
CA THR A 92 15.88 -1.51 -1.15
C THR A 92 16.20 -1.77 0.31
N SER A 93 17.45 -1.55 0.68
CA SER A 93 17.89 -1.60 2.07
C SER A 93 18.79 -0.41 2.38
N PHE A 94 18.70 0.07 3.62
CA PHE A 94 19.49 1.20 4.08
C PHE A 94 19.68 1.12 5.60
N GLN A 95 20.62 1.91 6.09
CA GLN A 95 20.87 2.06 7.52
C GLN A 95 20.07 3.25 8.06
N CYS A 96 19.40 3.06 9.19
CA CYS A 96 18.78 4.13 9.96
C CYS A 96 19.37 4.08 11.38
N GLY A 97 20.37 4.94 11.64
CA GLY A 97 21.20 4.79 12.84
C GLY A 97 22.01 3.49 12.76
N ARG A 98 21.83 2.61 13.76
CA ARG A 98 22.44 1.27 13.79
C ARG A 98 21.57 0.16 13.16
N TRP A 99 20.35 0.50 12.74
CA TRP A 99 19.34 -0.45 12.32
C TRP A 99 19.33 -0.62 10.81
N ARG A 100 19.44 -1.86 10.34
CA ARG A 100 19.28 -2.24 8.95
C ARG A 100 17.79 -2.34 8.62
N VAL A 101 17.33 -1.45 7.75
CA VAL A 101 15.96 -1.41 7.25
C VAL A 101 15.91 -2.03 5.86
N VAL A 102 14.95 -2.93 5.63
CA VAL A 102 14.60 -3.45 4.31
C VAL A 102 13.19 -2.99 3.98
N LEU A 103 13.02 -2.37 2.80
CA LEU A 103 11.71 -2.02 2.25
C LEU A 103 11.42 -2.83 1.01
N THR A 104 10.22 -3.40 0.95
CA THR A 104 9.73 -4.22 -0.16
C THR A 104 8.22 -4.01 -0.30
N HIS A 105 7.68 -4.22 -1.49
CA HIS A 105 6.23 -4.16 -1.66
C HIS A 105 5.53 -5.39 -1.07
N GLY A 106 6.04 -6.59 -1.35
CA GLY A 106 5.50 -7.86 -0.85
C GLY A 106 6.26 -8.35 0.38
N SER A 107 6.93 -9.49 0.23
CA SER A 107 7.93 -9.99 1.18
C SER A 107 9.36 -9.73 0.68
N PRO A 108 10.39 -9.90 1.54
CA PRO A 108 11.79 -9.81 1.14
C PRO A 108 12.23 -10.80 0.04
N VAL A 109 11.43 -11.83 -0.24
CA VAL A 109 11.75 -12.88 -1.22
C VAL A 109 10.76 -12.94 -2.39
N ALA A 110 9.61 -12.25 -2.29
CA ALA A 110 8.58 -12.25 -3.33
C ALA A 110 7.74 -10.97 -3.31
N ASN A 111 7.72 -10.26 -4.44
CA ASN A 111 7.05 -8.96 -4.57
C ASN A 111 5.51 -9.02 -4.49
N ASP A 112 4.90 -10.19 -4.63
CA ASP A 112 3.45 -10.40 -4.59
C ASP A 112 3.02 -11.36 -3.47
N GLU A 113 3.90 -11.64 -2.51
CA GLU A 113 3.54 -12.36 -1.29
C GLU A 113 2.89 -11.40 -0.29
N PRO A 114 1.62 -11.62 0.10
CA PRO A 114 0.96 -10.77 1.08
C PRO A 114 1.41 -11.12 2.49
N LEU A 115 1.93 -10.12 3.20
CA LEU A 115 2.16 -10.18 4.63
C LEU A 115 1.05 -9.41 5.36
N GLY A 116 0.51 -9.97 6.43
CA GLY A 116 -0.64 -9.42 7.14
C GLY A 116 -0.75 -9.94 8.58
N PRO A 117 -1.81 -9.55 9.31
CA PRO A 117 -2.05 -10.02 10.68
C PRO A 117 -2.04 -11.55 10.81
N ASP A 118 -2.56 -12.24 9.79
CA ASP A 118 -2.73 -13.69 9.76
C ASP A 118 -1.50 -14.44 9.22
N THR A 119 -0.41 -13.75 8.90
CA THR A 119 0.82 -14.43 8.44
C THR A 119 1.38 -15.31 9.56
N PRO A 120 1.62 -16.61 9.31
CA PRO A 120 2.16 -17.50 10.34
C PRO A 120 3.52 -17.01 10.87
N THR A 121 3.73 -17.12 12.19
CA THR A 121 5.00 -16.72 12.84
C THR A 121 6.21 -17.38 12.18
N ALA A 122 6.14 -18.69 11.93
CA ALA A 122 7.21 -19.44 11.26
C ALA A 122 7.59 -18.85 9.89
N ARG A 123 6.60 -18.33 9.13
CA ARG A 123 6.88 -17.68 7.85
C ARG A 123 7.58 -16.34 8.05
N LEU A 124 7.18 -15.55 9.05
CA LEU A 124 7.88 -14.29 9.36
C LEU A 124 9.31 -14.54 9.84
N GLU A 125 9.56 -15.59 10.62
CA GLU A 125 10.90 -15.99 11.05
C GLU A 125 11.80 -16.37 9.86
N GLU A 126 11.28 -17.12 8.89
CA GLU A 126 11.98 -17.43 7.63
C GLU A 126 12.36 -16.15 6.88
N LEU A 127 11.42 -15.21 6.76
CA LEU A 127 11.64 -13.95 6.06
C LEU A 127 12.62 -13.03 6.79
N ALA A 128 12.59 -13.02 8.13
CA ALA A 128 13.53 -12.28 8.96
C ALA A 128 14.97 -12.77 8.73
N ARG A 129 15.16 -14.10 8.79
CA ARG A 129 16.46 -14.74 8.50
C ARG A 129 16.95 -14.45 7.09
N ALA A 130 16.06 -14.48 6.10
CA ALA A 130 16.41 -14.24 4.70
C ALA A 130 16.78 -12.77 4.40
N ALA A 131 16.17 -11.81 5.10
CA ALA A 131 16.39 -10.38 4.86
C ALA A 131 17.64 -9.83 5.59
N GLU A 132 18.05 -10.50 6.67
CA GLU A 132 19.10 -10.04 7.59
C GLU A 132 18.86 -8.59 8.02
N ALA A 133 17.65 -8.29 8.49
CA ALA A 133 17.19 -6.94 8.77
C ALA A 133 16.65 -6.79 10.20
N ASP A 134 16.87 -5.62 10.80
CA ASP A 134 16.27 -5.26 12.08
C ASP A 134 14.83 -4.74 11.91
N LEU A 135 14.53 -4.17 10.74
CA LEU A 135 13.19 -3.70 10.38
C LEU A 135 12.87 -4.07 8.94
N ILE A 136 11.70 -4.66 8.73
CA ILE A 136 11.16 -4.99 7.42
C ILE A 136 9.86 -4.20 7.22
N GLY A 137 9.93 -3.20 6.35
CA GLY A 137 8.75 -2.51 5.84
C GLY A 137 8.19 -3.27 4.64
N CYS A 138 6.91 -3.61 4.69
CA CYS A 138 6.18 -4.29 3.62
C CYS A 138 4.86 -3.57 3.28
N ALA A 139 4.22 -3.98 2.19
CA ALA A 139 2.92 -3.48 1.75
C ALA A 139 2.07 -4.63 1.16
N HIS A 140 1.51 -4.44 -0.04
CA HIS A 140 0.80 -5.43 -0.84
C HIS A 140 -0.54 -5.99 -0.31
N SER A 141 -0.67 -6.28 0.98
CA SER A 141 -1.90 -6.80 1.58
C SER A 141 -2.92 -5.71 1.91
N HIS A 142 -2.48 -4.45 2.06
CA HIS A 142 -3.29 -3.29 2.46
C HIS A 142 -3.89 -3.41 3.87
N ARG A 143 -3.50 -4.44 4.63
CA ARG A 143 -3.96 -4.70 5.99
C ARG A 143 -2.86 -4.27 6.94
N PRO A 144 -3.05 -3.18 7.72
CA PRO A 144 -2.02 -2.69 8.61
C PRO A 144 -1.72 -3.74 9.68
N PHE A 145 -0.43 -3.97 9.93
CA PHE A 145 0.03 -4.83 11.02
C PHE A 145 1.44 -4.46 11.44
N MET A 146 1.73 -4.72 12.71
CA MET A 146 3.07 -4.64 13.28
C MET A 146 3.32 -5.90 14.10
N ARG A 147 4.44 -6.57 13.87
CA ARG A 147 4.84 -7.76 14.63
C ARG A 147 6.35 -7.81 14.84
N GLN A 148 6.75 -7.93 16.09
CA GLN A 148 8.13 -8.25 16.47
C GLN A 148 8.33 -9.77 16.35
N ILE A 149 9.37 -10.18 15.64
CA ILE A 149 9.76 -11.59 15.45
C ILE A 149 11.25 -11.67 15.70
N ASP A 150 11.63 -12.31 16.80
CA ASP A 150 13.00 -12.24 17.35
C ASP A 150 13.45 -10.77 17.45
N GLU A 151 14.55 -10.41 16.79
CA GLU A 151 15.09 -9.04 16.75
C GLU A 151 14.55 -8.20 15.58
N THR A 152 13.72 -8.77 14.70
CA THR A 152 13.21 -8.10 13.51
C THR A 152 11.79 -7.57 13.70
N LEU A 153 11.61 -6.27 13.49
CA LEU A 153 10.29 -5.63 13.45
C LEU A 153 9.69 -5.69 12.03
N PHE A 154 8.57 -6.37 11.85
CA PHE A 154 7.77 -6.29 10.63
C PHE A 154 6.73 -5.19 10.74
N VAL A 155 6.66 -4.33 9.73
CA VAL A 155 5.68 -3.25 9.64
C VAL A 155 5.03 -3.24 8.26
N ASN A 156 3.70 -3.32 8.27
CA ASN A 156 2.86 -2.97 7.12
C ASN A 156 2.00 -1.78 7.53
N PRO A 157 2.16 -0.61 6.90
CA PRO A 157 1.38 0.57 7.24
C PRO A 157 -0.08 0.49 6.78
N GLY A 158 -0.48 -0.58 6.08
CA GLY A 158 -1.75 -0.65 5.37
C GLY A 158 -1.66 0.06 4.03
N ALA A 159 -2.69 0.83 3.70
CA ALA A 159 -2.75 1.59 2.46
C ALA A 159 -3.41 2.96 2.68
N VAL A 160 -2.88 3.97 2.00
CA VAL A 160 -3.48 5.31 1.96
C VAL A 160 -4.66 5.35 1.00
N GLY A 161 -4.41 5.09 -0.29
CA GLY A 161 -5.43 5.21 -1.35
C GLY A 161 -6.20 3.92 -1.65
N ARG A 162 -6.12 2.87 -0.81
CA ARG A 162 -6.95 1.65 -0.99
C ARG A 162 -6.98 0.82 0.30
N PRO A 163 -7.54 1.32 1.39
CA PRO A 163 -7.56 0.57 2.64
C PRO A 163 -8.30 -0.76 2.49
N GLU A 164 -7.82 -1.79 3.20
CA GLU A 164 -8.50 -3.07 3.34
C GLU A 164 -8.68 -3.42 4.82
N GLY A 165 -9.79 -4.09 5.14
CA GLY A 165 -10.09 -4.57 6.49
C GLY A 165 -11.29 -3.90 7.15
N GLY A 166 -12.16 -3.24 6.37
CA GLY A 166 -13.44 -2.70 6.85
C GLY A 166 -13.37 -1.29 7.45
N ASP A 167 -12.17 -0.71 7.56
CA ASP A 167 -11.99 0.69 7.96
C ASP A 167 -11.51 1.49 6.73
N PRO A 168 -12.33 2.41 6.19
CA PRO A 168 -12.05 3.11 4.95
C PRO A 168 -11.06 4.27 5.09
N ARG A 169 -10.58 4.58 6.29
CA ARG A 169 -9.61 5.66 6.52
C ARG A 169 -8.24 5.29 5.95
N ALA A 170 -7.53 6.30 5.43
CA ALA A 170 -6.15 6.15 4.98
C ALA A 170 -5.28 5.69 6.16
N CYS A 171 -4.35 4.76 5.93
CA CYS A 171 -3.47 4.22 6.97
C CYS A 171 -2.00 4.41 6.62
N TYR A 172 -1.21 4.80 7.61
CA TYR A 172 0.24 4.97 7.52
C TYR A 172 0.91 4.56 8.84
N ALA A 173 2.23 4.41 8.84
CA ALA A 173 2.99 4.10 10.05
C ALA A 173 4.04 5.18 10.34
N LEU A 174 4.26 5.46 11.62
CA LEU A 174 5.41 6.22 12.09
C LEU A 174 6.43 5.27 12.70
N LEU A 175 7.66 5.34 12.21
CA LEU A 175 8.78 4.53 12.71
C LEU A 175 9.65 5.35 13.64
N GLU A 176 9.92 4.82 14.83
CA GLU A 176 10.92 5.37 15.75
C GLU A 176 12.13 4.43 15.78
N THR A 177 13.28 4.94 15.32
CA THR A 177 14.52 4.16 15.14
C THR A 177 15.71 4.83 15.83
N ALA A 178 15.47 5.41 17.02
CA ALA A 178 16.52 6.05 17.82
C ALA A 178 17.49 5.01 18.43
N ASP A 179 18.10 5.29 19.58
CA ASP A 179 19.12 4.42 20.20
C ASP A 179 18.58 3.09 20.77
N ARG A 180 17.28 2.84 20.65
CA ARG A 180 16.58 1.65 21.16
C ARG A 180 16.05 0.81 20.01
N GLN A 181 15.61 -0.41 20.33
CA GLN A 181 14.96 -1.31 19.37
C GLN A 181 13.86 -0.57 18.60
N PRO A 182 13.77 -0.74 17.26
CA PRO A 182 12.79 -0.02 16.46
C PRO A 182 11.37 -0.25 16.96
N THR A 183 10.55 0.78 16.95
CA THR A 183 9.11 0.70 17.21
C THR A 183 8.33 1.36 16.08
N ALA A 184 7.05 1.01 15.95
CA ALA A 184 6.16 1.63 14.99
C ALA A 184 4.77 1.90 15.57
N ASP A 185 4.17 3.01 15.16
CA ASP A 185 2.78 3.35 15.47
C ASP A 185 1.97 3.43 14.19
N LEU A 186 0.81 2.75 14.17
CA LEU A 186 -0.11 2.76 13.04
C LEU A 186 -1.14 3.88 13.24
N HIS A 187 -1.25 4.75 12.24
CA HIS A 187 -2.13 5.90 12.26
C HIS A 187 -3.17 5.79 11.15
N ARG A 188 -4.35 6.34 11.43
CA ARG A 188 -5.44 6.46 10.47
C ARG A 188 -5.87 7.91 10.31
N VAL A 189 -6.20 8.29 9.09
CA VAL A 189 -6.63 9.65 8.75
C VAL A 189 -7.91 9.58 7.95
N GLU A 190 -8.90 10.36 8.39
CA GLU A 190 -10.12 10.59 7.63
C GLU A 190 -9.82 11.42 6.38
N TYR A 191 -10.53 11.12 5.31
CA TYR A 191 -10.52 11.90 4.07
C TYR A 191 -11.93 11.94 3.50
N ASP A 192 -12.13 12.80 2.51
CA ASP A 192 -13.42 12.94 1.83
C ASP A 192 -13.66 11.74 0.89
N ILE A 193 -14.21 10.67 1.46
CA ILE A 193 -14.55 9.43 0.75
C ILE A 193 -15.57 9.71 -0.35
N ASP A 194 -16.54 10.59 -0.11
CA ASP A 194 -17.59 10.91 -1.09
C ASP A 194 -16.96 11.57 -2.32
N ARG A 195 -16.03 12.50 -2.13
CA ARG A 195 -15.25 13.09 -3.23
C ARG A 195 -14.45 12.06 -4.02
N THR A 196 -13.82 11.09 -3.35
CA THR A 196 -13.10 10.00 -4.05
C THR A 196 -14.06 9.13 -4.87
N VAL A 197 -15.23 8.78 -4.30
CA VAL A 197 -16.26 8.01 -5.01
C VAL A 197 -16.78 8.77 -6.23
N GLU A 198 -17.05 10.07 -6.12
CA GLU A 198 -17.47 10.88 -7.26
C GLU A 198 -16.38 10.99 -8.33
N ALA A 199 -15.10 11.08 -7.95
CA ALA A 199 -14.01 11.08 -8.91
C ALA A 199 -13.94 9.77 -9.71
N VAL A 200 -14.13 8.61 -9.06
CA VAL A 200 -14.21 7.31 -9.73
C VAL A 200 -15.36 7.28 -10.74
N ARG A 201 -16.54 7.80 -10.36
CA ARG A 201 -17.70 7.89 -11.27
C ARG A 201 -17.46 8.82 -12.45
N ALA A 202 -16.90 10.00 -12.18
CA ALA A 202 -16.56 10.98 -13.21
C ALA A 202 -15.52 10.44 -14.22
N ALA A 203 -14.62 9.57 -13.75
CA ALA A 203 -13.64 8.87 -14.58
C ALA A 203 -14.25 7.74 -15.43
N GLY A 204 -15.55 7.45 -15.31
CA GLY A 204 -16.23 6.37 -16.03
C GLY A 204 -15.82 4.97 -15.56
N LEU A 205 -15.24 4.85 -14.36
CA LEU A 205 -14.79 3.59 -13.80
C LEU A 205 -15.97 2.84 -13.13
N PRO A 206 -15.87 1.50 -12.99
CA PRO A 206 -16.93 0.71 -12.35
C PRO A 206 -17.28 1.19 -10.93
N GLU A 207 -18.57 1.27 -10.62
CA GLU A 207 -19.09 1.69 -9.30
C GLU A 207 -18.48 0.89 -8.15
N GLU A 208 -18.17 -0.40 -8.37
CA GLU A 208 -17.53 -1.23 -7.34
C GLU A 208 -16.19 -0.68 -6.87
N PHE A 209 -15.47 0.10 -7.68
CA PHE A 209 -14.24 0.75 -7.24
C PHE A 209 -14.54 1.84 -6.22
N GLY A 210 -15.60 2.63 -6.40
CA GLY A 210 -16.06 3.58 -5.39
C GLY A 210 -16.42 2.89 -4.08
N LEU A 211 -17.13 1.75 -4.16
CA LEU A 211 -17.48 0.96 -2.98
C LEU A 211 -16.25 0.40 -2.25
N MET A 212 -15.16 0.09 -2.95
CA MET A 212 -13.91 -0.34 -2.32
C MET A 212 -13.35 0.75 -1.39
N PHE A 213 -13.36 2.01 -1.81
CA PHE A 213 -12.95 3.14 -0.97
C PHE A 213 -13.91 3.33 0.20
N ARG A 214 -15.22 3.34 -0.09
CA ARG A 214 -16.25 3.59 0.93
C ARG A 214 -16.25 2.59 2.07
N TYR A 215 -15.96 1.32 1.77
CA TYR A 215 -16.03 0.24 2.76
C TYR A 215 -14.67 -0.30 3.19
N GLY A 216 -13.55 0.24 2.68
CA GLY A 216 -12.22 -0.29 2.98
C GLY A 216 -12.12 -1.79 2.67
N ALA A 217 -12.57 -2.18 1.47
CA ALA A 217 -12.70 -3.58 1.06
C ALA A 217 -12.12 -3.80 -0.34
N ASN A 218 -11.65 -5.02 -0.61
CA ASN A 218 -11.18 -5.35 -1.95
C ASN A 218 -12.31 -5.69 -2.93
N LEU A 219 -11.99 -5.63 -4.22
CA LEU A 219 -12.95 -5.88 -5.29
C LEU A 219 -13.67 -7.24 -5.17
N LYS A 220 -13.00 -8.28 -4.66
CA LYS A 220 -13.62 -9.59 -4.51
C LYS A 220 -14.70 -9.56 -3.42
N GLN A 221 -14.42 -8.90 -2.30
CA GLN A 221 -15.39 -8.68 -1.22
C GLN A 221 -16.58 -7.87 -1.73
N ILE A 222 -16.33 -6.73 -2.39
CA ILE A 222 -17.38 -5.91 -3.05
C ILE A 222 -18.28 -6.76 -3.94
N GLN A 223 -17.68 -7.53 -4.85
CA GLN A 223 -18.43 -8.38 -5.78
C GLN A 223 -19.18 -9.53 -5.10
N HIS A 224 -18.65 -10.06 -4.00
CA HIS A 224 -19.32 -11.12 -3.25
C HIS A 224 -20.58 -10.58 -2.58
N GLU A 225 -20.48 -9.48 -1.83
CA GLU A 225 -21.63 -8.91 -1.14
C GLU A 225 -22.70 -8.39 -2.10
N LEU A 226 -22.32 -7.78 -3.23
CA LEU A 226 -23.30 -7.36 -4.24
C LEU A 226 -24.10 -8.52 -4.82
N LYS A 227 -23.48 -9.70 -4.95
CA LYS A 227 -24.18 -10.93 -5.37
C LYS A 227 -25.10 -11.46 -4.27
N CYS A 228 -24.65 -11.43 -3.01
CA CYS A 228 -25.41 -11.95 -1.87
C CYS A 228 -26.58 -11.05 -1.44
N SER A 229 -26.50 -9.75 -1.68
CA SER A 229 -27.49 -8.77 -1.22
C SER A 229 -28.77 -8.72 -2.05
N GLY A 230 -28.81 -9.33 -3.24
CA GLY A 230 -30.01 -9.46 -4.10
C GLY A 230 -30.54 -8.15 -4.71
N ASN A 231 -30.36 -7.02 -4.01
CA ASN A 231 -30.77 -5.67 -4.40
C ASN A 231 -29.58 -4.77 -4.78
N GLY A 232 -28.36 -5.32 -4.91
CA GLY A 232 -27.16 -4.56 -5.27
C GLY A 232 -26.73 -3.51 -4.23
N ARG A 233 -27.17 -3.63 -2.97
CA ARG A 233 -26.77 -2.76 -1.86
C ARG A 233 -25.86 -3.51 -0.90
N TRP A 234 -24.70 -2.94 -0.61
CA TRP A 234 -23.81 -3.43 0.44
C TRP A 234 -24.56 -3.52 1.77
N ARG A 235 -24.52 -4.69 2.43
CA ARG A 235 -24.98 -4.80 3.82
C ARG A 235 -23.85 -4.26 4.68
N GLU A 236 -24.09 -3.14 5.35
CA GLU A 236 -23.19 -2.68 6.40
C GLU A 236 -23.03 -3.83 7.40
N SER A 237 -21.84 -4.43 7.42
CA SER A 237 -21.48 -5.32 8.53
C SER A 237 -21.45 -4.45 9.79
N PRO A 238 -21.97 -4.91 10.93
CA PRO A 238 -21.94 -4.13 12.15
C PRO A 238 -20.49 -3.76 12.41
N SER A 239 -20.21 -2.46 12.44
CA SER A 239 -18.92 -1.90 12.80
C SER A 239 -18.39 -2.65 14.01
N ALA A 240 -17.13 -3.11 13.96
CA ALA A 240 -16.39 -3.34 15.18
C ALA A 240 -16.38 -1.98 15.91
N GLY A 241 -17.26 -1.87 16.90
CA GLY A 241 -17.39 -0.69 17.74
C GLY A 241 -16.12 -0.43 18.55
N PRO A 242 -16.12 0.69 19.29
CA PRO A 242 -14.96 1.56 19.58
C PRO A 242 -13.71 0.86 20.12
#